data_AF-A0A0P1AXY6-F1
#
_entry.id   AF-A0A0P1AXY6-F1
#
_cell.length_a   1.000
_cell.length_b   1.000
_cell.length_c   1.000
_cell.angle_alpha   90.00
_cell.angle_beta   90.00
_cell.angle_gamma   90.00
#
_symmetry.space_group_name_H-M   'P 1'
#
loop_
_entity.id
_entity.type
_entity.pdbx_description
1 polymer ?
#
loop_
_entity_poly.entity_id
_entity_poly.type
_entity_poly.pdbx_seq_one_letter_code
_entity_poly.pdbx_strand_id
1 'polypeptide(L)'
;MLLALLLLSLVSRLRARPAACDLDGIQIEHGSATYLIGQTHRPGSIFARCENGVPTCFEDRGLVDAPQWINNREVKCSEALHRRRLGVAIILQEDIWPDHIVWYRISGSFSAYELEVINTAVEFYRRVDVNVSLQECDPITKCRGKYVSIEQNEDACYGMVGYVNDGKPQIMNLGETCFEGGPGNVIHEIGHAMGLYHEHTHPNREVIILTDQNLPVSAENYAKKNDQEATFKPYDPKSIMHYGRTAGLCFPKAYYPMKVFCDVENVRNCIQPVEQHCNSSRDAEIGTRAVFSAGDVITLRALYGSLKKTPAHDIRIPTVASSKSTHGADTPQVRLTETSYKPGEVHSK
;
A
#
# COMPACT_ATOMS: atom_id res chain seq x y z
N MET A 1 22.72 -15.52 68.76
CA MET A 1 23.36 -14.33 68.14
C MET A 1 23.77 -14.69 66.72
N LEU A 2 23.63 -13.73 65.79
CA LEU A 2 23.89 -13.78 64.34
C LEU A 2 22.82 -14.43 63.44
N LEU A 3 21.91 -13.58 62.94
CA LEU A 3 21.34 -13.72 61.60
C LEU A 3 21.83 -12.51 60.78
N ALA A 4 22.62 -12.76 59.74
CA ALA A 4 23.22 -11.73 58.91
C ALA A 4 22.20 -11.20 57.88
N LEU A 5 22.04 -9.87 57.83
CA LEU A 5 21.37 -9.16 56.74
C LEU A 5 22.23 -9.25 55.46
N LEU A 6 21.69 -9.81 54.39
CA LEU A 6 22.14 -9.52 53.03
C LEU A 6 21.09 -8.64 52.34
N LEU A 7 21.35 -7.33 52.33
CA LEU A 7 20.81 -6.40 51.35
C LEU A 7 21.82 -6.33 50.21
N LEU A 8 21.52 -6.92 49.05
CA LEU A 8 22.17 -6.56 47.80
C LEU A 8 21.14 -6.00 46.83
N SER A 9 21.46 -4.80 46.39
CA SER A 9 20.72 -3.90 45.51
C SER A 9 20.43 -4.52 44.15
N LEU A 10 19.15 -4.57 43.78
CA LEU A 10 18.76 -4.62 42.37
C LEU A 10 19.07 -3.25 41.77
N VAL A 11 20.22 -3.12 41.11
CA VAL A 11 20.45 -2.05 40.14
C VAL A 11 19.56 -2.35 38.94
N SER A 12 18.36 -1.76 38.92
CA SER A 12 17.59 -1.60 37.69
C SER A 12 18.45 -0.81 36.72
N ARG A 13 19.06 -1.49 35.75
CA ARG A 13 19.60 -0.83 34.56
C ARG A 13 18.43 -0.12 33.89
N LEU A 14 18.25 1.16 34.16
CA LEU A 14 17.54 2.06 33.28
C LEU A 14 18.25 1.92 31.92
N ARG A 15 17.64 1.17 30.99
CA ARG A 15 18.02 1.28 29.57
C ARG A 15 17.87 2.75 29.25
N ALA A 16 18.99 3.43 28.98
CA ALA A 16 18.96 4.79 28.48
C ALA A 16 17.99 4.84 27.30
N ARG A 17 17.07 5.81 27.30
CA ARG A 17 16.16 5.97 26.17
C ARG A 17 17.00 6.17 24.92
N PRO A 18 16.71 5.45 23.82
CA PRO A 18 17.49 5.59 22.61
C PRO A 18 17.38 7.03 22.09
N ALA A 19 18.51 7.57 21.62
CA ALA A 19 18.64 8.99 21.33
C ALA A 19 17.86 9.41 20.06
N ALA A 20 17.19 10.57 20.15
CA ALA A 20 16.63 11.25 18.99
C ALA A 20 17.74 11.95 18.18
N CYS A 21 17.44 12.31 16.95
CA CYS A 21 18.34 12.97 16.01
C CYS A 21 17.92 14.42 15.83
N ASP A 22 18.90 15.33 15.72
CA ASP A 22 18.70 16.70 15.27
C ASP A 22 19.39 16.87 13.92
N LEU A 23 18.59 17.15 12.90
CA LEU A 23 19.06 17.39 11.54
C LEU A 23 18.74 18.84 11.13
N ASP A 24 19.65 19.76 11.43
CA ASP A 24 19.51 21.21 11.12
C ASP A 24 18.22 21.83 11.70
N GLY A 25 17.92 21.51 12.97
CA GLY A 25 16.74 21.97 13.69
C GLY A 25 15.51 21.09 13.49
N ILE A 26 15.57 20.06 12.63
CA ILE A 26 14.52 19.06 12.46
C ILE A 26 14.77 17.95 13.48
N GLN A 27 13.89 17.85 14.47
CA GLN A 27 13.92 16.79 15.47
C GLN A 27 13.27 15.52 14.91
N ILE A 28 14.00 14.42 14.90
CA ILE A 28 13.52 13.11 14.43
C ILE A 28 13.70 12.12 15.58
N GLU A 29 12.59 11.54 16.04
CA GLU A 29 12.62 10.61 17.15
C GLU A 29 13.28 9.29 16.77
N HIS A 30 13.92 8.63 17.74
CA HIS A 30 14.46 7.29 17.54
C HIS A 30 13.38 6.33 17.01
N GLY A 31 13.68 5.63 15.91
CA GLY A 31 12.78 4.67 15.27
C GLY A 31 11.73 5.29 14.37
N SER A 32 11.68 6.63 14.25
CA SER A 32 10.77 7.35 13.36
C SER A 32 11.48 7.82 12.08
N ALA A 33 10.67 8.22 11.09
CA ALA A 33 11.12 8.84 9.86
C ALA A 33 10.40 10.17 9.61
N THR A 34 11.03 11.09 8.88
CA THR A 34 10.45 12.39 8.53
C THR A 34 10.91 12.81 7.15
N TYR A 35 9.97 13.23 6.29
CA TYR A 35 10.30 13.80 4.99
C TYR A 35 10.92 15.18 5.14
N LEU A 36 12.10 15.35 4.56
CA LEU A 36 12.86 16.60 4.52
C LEU A 36 12.47 17.45 3.30
N ILE A 37 12.21 16.78 2.17
CA ILE A 37 11.80 17.37 0.89
C ILE A 37 10.75 16.47 0.25
N GLY A 38 9.74 17.08 -0.36
CA GLY A 38 8.70 16.38 -1.10
C GLY A 38 7.69 15.71 -0.16
N GLN A 39 7.12 14.60 -0.61
CA GLN A 39 6.06 13.87 0.07
C GLN A 39 6.24 12.36 -0.12
N THR A 40 5.53 11.56 0.69
CA THR A 40 5.60 10.09 0.61
C THR A 40 5.22 9.58 -0.78
N HIS A 41 6.00 8.62 -1.27
CA HIS A 41 5.81 7.93 -2.55
C HIS A 41 5.96 8.83 -3.78
N ARG A 42 6.88 9.79 -3.73
CA ARG A 42 7.21 10.65 -4.88
C ARG A 42 8.68 10.59 -5.24
N PRO A 43 9.02 10.23 -6.50
CA PRO A 43 10.40 10.20 -6.94
C PRO A 43 11.13 11.52 -6.67
N GLY A 44 12.30 11.43 -6.05
CA GLY A 44 13.13 12.59 -5.72
C GLY A 44 12.76 13.27 -4.39
N SER A 45 11.75 12.78 -3.69
CA SER A 45 11.53 13.13 -2.28
C SER A 45 12.64 12.55 -1.42
N ILE A 46 12.96 13.21 -0.31
CA ILE A 46 14.01 12.75 0.59
C ILE A 46 13.45 12.72 2.01
N PHE A 47 13.60 11.60 2.70
CA PHE A 47 13.27 11.46 4.11
C PHE A 47 14.49 11.05 4.93
N ALA A 48 14.44 11.33 6.22
CA ALA A 48 15.45 10.95 7.18
C ALA A 48 14.86 10.00 8.22
N ARG A 49 15.59 8.94 8.56
CA ARG A 49 15.28 8.01 9.66
C ARG A 49 16.30 8.20 10.77
N CYS A 50 15.84 8.17 12.02
CA CYS A 50 16.72 8.26 13.17
C CYS A 50 16.90 6.90 13.84
N GLU A 51 18.14 6.44 13.96
CA GLU A 51 18.46 5.20 14.66
C GLU A 51 19.62 5.44 15.64
N ASN A 52 19.35 5.24 16.93
CA ASN A 52 20.25 5.52 18.06
C ASN A 52 20.97 6.89 18.00
N GLY A 53 20.25 7.96 17.63
CA GLY A 53 20.80 9.31 17.52
C GLY A 53 21.61 9.58 16.25
N VAL A 54 21.64 8.63 15.31
CA VAL A 54 22.26 8.77 14.00
C VAL A 54 21.18 8.94 12.94
N PRO A 55 21.09 10.12 12.29
CA PRO A 55 20.17 10.30 11.18
C PRO A 55 20.78 9.74 9.90
N THR A 56 20.00 8.92 9.18
CA THR A 56 20.34 8.45 7.84
C THR A 56 19.26 8.93 6.87
N CYS A 57 19.66 9.49 5.73
CA CYS A 57 18.74 10.04 4.74
C CYS A 57 18.62 9.14 3.52
N PHE A 58 17.41 9.07 2.97
CA PHE A 58 17.07 8.23 1.84
C PHE A 58 16.29 9.03 0.81
N GLU A 59 16.70 8.91 -0.45
CA GLU A 59 15.89 9.31 -1.60
C GLU A 59 14.81 8.25 -1.83
N ASP A 60 13.55 8.69 -1.80
CA ASP A 60 12.37 7.90 -2.12
C ASP A 60 12.22 7.83 -3.65
N ARG A 61 12.23 6.61 -4.19
CA ARG A 61 12.02 6.38 -5.63
C ARG A 61 10.54 6.42 -6.03
N GLY A 62 9.64 6.60 -5.07
CA GLY A 62 8.20 6.65 -5.30
C GLY A 62 7.58 5.29 -5.57
N LEU A 63 8.25 4.20 -5.18
CA LEU A 63 7.77 2.83 -5.37
C LEU A 63 7.08 2.37 -4.09
N VAL A 64 5.77 2.19 -4.18
CA VAL A 64 4.94 1.59 -3.12
C VAL A 64 5.10 0.08 -3.17
N ASP A 65 5.07 -0.58 -2.00
CA ASP A 65 5.27 -2.04 -1.80
C ASP A 65 6.69 -2.56 -2.08
N ALA A 66 7.56 -1.73 -2.67
CA ALA A 66 8.93 -2.11 -2.95
C ALA A 66 9.71 -2.39 -1.65
N PRO A 67 10.50 -3.49 -1.61
CA PRO A 67 11.46 -3.73 -0.54
C PRO A 67 12.33 -2.51 -0.27
N GLN A 68 12.73 -2.31 0.99
CA GLN A 68 13.48 -1.10 1.41
C GLN A 68 14.73 -0.85 0.53
N TRP A 69 15.45 -1.90 0.15
CA TRP A 69 16.67 -1.80 -0.68
C TRP A 69 16.40 -1.46 -2.16
N ILE A 70 15.17 -1.61 -2.62
CA ILE A 70 14.71 -1.20 -3.96
C ILE A 70 14.19 0.24 -3.93
N ASN A 71 13.32 0.58 -2.97
CA ASN A 71 12.70 1.91 -2.94
C ASN A 71 13.66 3.01 -2.46
N ASN A 72 14.53 2.67 -1.51
CA ASN A 72 15.31 3.67 -0.77
C ASN A 72 16.78 3.63 -1.18
N ARG A 73 17.26 4.76 -1.69
CA ARG A 73 18.68 4.97 -1.94
C ARG A 73 19.24 5.87 -0.85
N GLU A 74 20.23 5.40 -0.11
CA GLU A 74 20.90 6.24 0.88
C GLU A 74 21.58 7.45 0.21
N VAL A 75 21.34 8.64 0.76
CA VAL A 75 21.89 9.92 0.28
C VAL A 75 22.48 10.71 1.44
N LYS A 76 23.35 11.67 1.13
CA LYS A 76 23.90 12.56 2.16
C LYS A 76 22.81 13.51 2.66
N CYS A 77 22.53 13.48 3.96
CA CYS A 77 21.56 14.39 4.58
C CYS A 77 21.87 15.88 4.32
N SER A 78 23.14 16.25 4.23
CA SER A 78 23.55 17.62 3.89
C SER A 78 23.08 18.06 2.50
N GLU A 79 23.03 17.15 1.53
CA GLU A 79 22.56 17.43 0.17
C GLU A 79 21.04 17.68 0.14
N ALA A 80 20.29 16.89 0.93
CA ALA A 80 18.86 17.09 1.14
C ALA A 80 18.56 18.45 1.80
N LEU A 81 19.28 18.81 2.86
CA LEU A 81 19.11 20.09 3.52
C LEU A 81 19.45 21.29 2.62
N HIS A 82 20.43 21.16 1.72
CA HIS A 82 20.77 22.21 0.75
C HIS A 82 19.66 22.41 -0.31
N ARG A 83 18.97 21.32 -0.71
CA ARG A 83 17.85 21.36 -1.67
C ARG A 83 16.56 21.91 -1.06
N ARG A 84 16.48 22.10 0.27
CA ARG A 84 15.32 22.64 1.01
C ARG A 84 14.98 24.11 0.70
N ARG A 85 15.74 24.78 -0.15
CA ARG A 85 15.48 26.17 -0.58
C ARG A 85 14.84 26.17 -1.96
N LEU A 86 13.51 26.01 -2.01
CA LEU A 86 12.54 26.61 -2.96
C LEU A 86 11.20 25.82 -2.93
N GLY A 87 10.12 26.48 -2.50
CA GLY A 87 8.73 26.25 -2.96
C GLY A 87 7.91 25.09 -2.37
N VAL A 88 6.70 25.43 -1.91
CA VAL A 88 5.56 24.53 -1.64
C VAL A 88 4.66 24.53 -2.87
N ALA A 89 4.24 23.36 -3.36
CA ALA A 89 3.06 23.21 -4.20
C ALA A 89 2.39 21.85 -3.97
N ILE A 90 1.08 21.88 -3.70
CA ILE A 90 0.15 20.75 -3.75
C ILE A 90 -0.45 20.77 -5.14
N ILE A 91 -0.39 19.66 -5.88
CA ILE A 91 -1.29 19.47 -7.03
C ILE A 91 -1.77 18.01 -7.05
N LEU A 92 -2.89 17.75 -6.36
CA LEU A 92 -3.67 16.51 -6.47
C LEU A 92 -4.21 16.27 -7.90
N GLN A 93 -4.15 17.28 -8.77
CA GLN A 93 -4.64 17.23 -10.15
C GLN A 93 -3.63 16.64 -11.16
N GLU A 94 -2.34 16.56 -10.81
CA GLU A 94 -1.30 16.03 -11.70
C GLU A 94 -1.14 14.50 -11.62
N ASP A 95 -1.80 13.86 -10.65
CA ASP A 95 -1.67 12.40 -10.41
C ASP A 95 -2.75 11.57 -11.09
N ILE A 96 -3.74 12.25 -11.65
CA ILE A 96 -4.80 11.62 -12.42
C ILE A 96 -4.29 11.47 -13.85
N TRP A 97 -4.42 10.27 -14.40
CA TRP A 97 -3.98 10.03 -15.78
C TRP A 97 -4.72 10.94 -16.77
N PRO A 98 -3.98 11.64 -17.66
CA PRO A 98 -4.59 12.44 -18.71
C PRO A 98 -5.61 11.64 -19.54
N ASP A 99 -6.70 12.29 -19.92
CA ASP A 99 -7.82 11.70 -20.68
C ASP A 99 -8.50 10.51 -19.98
N HIS A 100 -8.16 10.27 -18.70
CA HIS A 100 -8.57 9.10 -17.92
C HIS A 100 -8.15 7.78 -18.60
N ILE A 101 -6.96 7.76 -19.20
CA ILE A 101 -6.37 6.57 -19.82
C ILE A 101 -5.09 6.19 -19.09
N VAL A 102 -5.11 5.07 -18.38
CA VAL A 102 -3.89 4.41 -17.91
C VAL A 102 -3.31 3.62 -19.07
N TRP A 103 -2.29 4.19 -19.71
CA TRP A 103 -1.52 3.49 -20.72
C TRP A 103 -0.63 2.45 -20.06
N TYR A 104 -0.62 1.21 -20.57
CA TYR A 104 0.27 0.16 -20.07
C TYR A 104 0.99 -0.54 -21.22
N ARG A 105 2.11 -1.18 -20.92
CA ARG A 105 2.81 -2.09 -21.84
C ARG A 105 3.37 -3.25 -21.05
N ILE A 106 3.21 -4.46 -21.58
CA ILE A 106 3.83 -5.67 -21.01
C ILE A 106 5.27 -5.73 -21.56
N SER A 107 6.24 -5.43 -20.69
CA SER A 107 7.67 -5.38 -21.03
C SER A 107 8.44 -6.58 -20.46
N GLY A 108 7.93 -7.17 -19.37
CA GLY A 108 8.49 -8.38 -18.74
C GLY A 108 8.21 -9.66 -19.52
N SER A 109 8.90 -10.74 -19.13
CA SER A 109 8.75 -12.08 -19.72
C SER A 109 7.89 -12.97 -18.83
N PHE A 110 6.58 -12.97 -19.07
CA PHE A 110 5.61 -13.70 -18.28
C PHE A 110 5.25 -15.05 -18.91
N SER A 111 4.99 -16.07 -18.08
CA SER A 111 4.38 -17.33 -18.49
C SER A 111 2.95 -17.13 -18.99
N ALA A 112 2.40 -18.14 -19.68
CA ALA A 112 1.03 -18.09 -20.18
C ALA A 112 -0.03 -17.90 -19.07
N TYR A 113 0.21 -18.49 -17.88
CA TYR A 113 -0.67 -18.29 -16.73
C TYR A 113 -0.60 -16.85 -16.21
N GLU A 114 0.60 -16.29 -16.07
CA GLU A 114 0.80 -14.93 -15.57
C GLU A 114 0.22 -13.90 -16.53
N LEU A 115 0.39 -14.09 -17.85
CA LEU A 115 -0.26 -13.26 -18.87
C LEU A 115 -1.79 -13.31 -18.77
N GLU A 116 -2.36 -14.49 -18.55
CA GLU A 116 -3.81 -14.63 -18.36
C GLU A 116 -4.29 -13.92 -17.09
N VAL A 117 -3.51 -13.96 -16.01
CA VAL A 117 -3.78 -13.21 -14.77
C VAL A 117 -3.72 -11.70 -15.01
N ILE A 118 -2.70 -11.19 -15.72
CA ILE A 118 -2.60 -9.77 -16.09
C ILE A 118 -3.81 -9.34 -16.92
N ASN A 119 -4.14 -10.11 -17.96
CA ASN A 119 -5.28 -9.82 -18.84
C ASN A 119 -6.61 -9.83 -18.07
N THR A 120 -6.77 -10.78 -17.15
CA THR A 120 -7.96 -10.85 -16.29
C THR A 120 -8.07 -9.63 -15.39
N ALA A 121 -6.96 -9.15 -14.82
CA ALA A 121 -6.94 -7.93 -14.00
C ALA A 121 -7.26 -6.66 -14.82
N VAL A 122 -6.71 -6.54 -16.04
CA VAL A 122 -7.04 -5.43 -16.96
C VAL A 122 -8.52 -5.45 -17.34
N GLU A 123 -9.05 -6.62 -17.70
CA GLU A 123 -10.46 -6.81 -18.06
C GLU A 123 -11.39 -6.58 -16.86
N PHE A 124 -10.96 -6.91 -15.64
CA PHE A 124 -11.69 -6.60 -14.42
C PHE A 124 -11.98 -5.10 -14.32
N TYR A 125 -10.96 -4.24 -14.44
CA TYR A 125 -11.13 -2.79 -14.37
C TYR A 125 -12.00 -2.21 -15.50
N ARG A 126 -12.05 -2.84 -16.68
CA ARG A 126 -12.99 -2.43 -17.75
C ARG A 126 -14.46 -2.62 -17.40
N ARG A 127 -14.77 -3.53 -16.46
CA ARG A 127 -16.14 -3.85 -16.03
C ARG A 127 -16.59 -3.03 -14.83
N VAL A 128 -15.64 -2.61 -14.00
CA VAL A 128 -15.89 -1.72 -12.85
C VAL A 128 -16.40 -0.38 -13.36
N ASP A 129 -17.46 0.15 -12.74
CA ASP A 129 -18.07 1.42 -13.14
C ASP A 129 -17.26 2.63 -12.62
N VAL A 130 -16.10 2.85 -13.24
CA VAL A 130 -15.23 4.01 -13.05
C VAL A 130 -14.92 4.57 -14.43
N ASN A 131 -14.89 5.90 -14.57
CA ASN A 131 -14.61 6.57 -15.84
C ASN A 131 -13.10 6.67 -16.10
N VAL A 132 -12.45 5.51 -16.22
CA VAL A 132 -11.03 5.35 -16.51
C VAL A 132 -10.85 4.10 -17.36
N SER A 133 -9.92 4.13 -18.32
CA SER A 133 -9.66 3.01 -19.21
C SER A 133 -8.21 2.56 -19.16
N LEU A 134 -8.00 1.25 -19.26
CA LEU A 134 -6.67 0.66 -19.45
C LEU A 134 -6.48 0.33 -20.92
N GLN A 135 -5.45 0.92 -21.52
CA GLN A 135 -5.14 0.75 -22.94
C GLN A 135 -3.68 0.39 -23.14
N GLU A 136 -3.43 -0.55 -24.07
CA GLU A 136 -2.08 -0.95 -24.42
C GLU A 136 -1.38 0.15 -25.23
N CYS A 137 -0.18 0.53 -24.80
CA CYS A 137 0.68 1.46 -25.52
C CYS A 137 1.53 0.72 -26.56
N ASP A 138 0.89 0.38 -27.68
CA ASP A 138 1.58 -0.16 -28.85
C ASP A 138 1.04 0.41 -30.18
N PRO A 139 1.88 1.09 -30.99
CA PRO A 139 3.27 1.47 -30.73
C PRO A 139 3.41 2.58 -29.67
N ILE A 140 4.62 2.76 -29.11
CA ILE A 140 4.93 3.75 -28.03
C ILE A 140 4.46 5.19 -28.34
N THR A 141 4.38 5.54 -29.62
CA THR A 141 3.91 6.86 -30.06
C THR A 141 2.46 7.15 -29.65
N LYS A 142 1.60 6.14 -29.44
CA LYS A 142 0.20 6.32 -29.01
C LYS A 142 0.09 6.96 -27.62
N CYS A 143 0.98 6.62 -26.70
CA CYS A 143 1.01 7.16 -25.34
C CYS A 143 2.08 8.24 -25.15
N ARG A 144 2.66 8.77 -26.23
CA ARG A 144 3.70 9.81 -26.20
C ARG A 144 4.89 9.45 -25.28
N GLY A 145 5.22 8.17 -25.18
CA GLY A 145 6.32 7.68 -24.33
C GLY A 145 6.02 7.58 -22.83
N LYS A 146 4.79 7.89 -22.38
CA LYS A 146 4.39 7.80 -20.97
C LYS A 146 3.33 6.72 -20.76
N TYR A 147 3.70 5.67 -20.04
CA TYR A 147 2.87 4.50 -19.75
C TYR A 147 3.40 3.76 -18.52
N VAL A 148 2.60 2.85 -17.99
CA VAL A 148 2.99 1.85 -16.99
C VAL A 148 3.72 0.70 -17.70
N SER A 149 5.01 0.53 -17.43
CA SER A 149 5.81 -0.62 -17.90
C SER A 149 5.63 -1.77 -16.93
N ILE A 150 4.92 -2.82 -17.34
CA ILE A 150 4.69 -4.03 -16.55
C ILE A 150 5.89 -4.96 -16.75
N GLU A 151 6.65 -5.18 -15.68
CA GLU A 151 7.96 -5.83 -15.67
C GLU A 151 7.99 -7.00 -14.67
N GLN A 152 8.99 -7.87 -14.78
CA GLN A 152 9.21 -9.01 -13.87
C GLN A 152 10.71 -9.14 -13.61
N ASN A 153 11.27 -8.11 -12.99
CA ASN A 153 12.71 -8.00 -12.73
C ASN A 153 13.10 -8.65 -11.40
N GLU A 154 12.26 -8.49 -10.36
CA GLU A 154 12.43 -9.11 -9.05
C GLU A 154 11.16 -9.84 -8.60
N ASP A 155 11.32 -10.81 -7.70
CA ASP A 155 10.19 -11.49 -7.06
C ASP A 155 9.57 -10.64 -5.94
N ALA A 156 8.93 -9.54 -6.33
CA ALA A 156 8.18 -8.61 -5.48
C ALA A 156 7.08 -7.90 -6.29
N CYS A 157 6.02 -7.43 -5.64
CA CYS A 157 4.99 -6.61 -6.27
C CYS A 157 5.20 -5.16 -5.86
N TYR A 158 5.36 -4.25 -6.82
CA TYR A 158 5.52 -2.83 -6.50
C TYR A 158 5.27 -1.94 -7.72
N GLY A 159 4.93 -0.68 -7.47
CA GLY A 159 4.71 0.30 -8.54
C GLY A 159 4.63 1.73 -8.04
N MET A 160 4.42 2.67 -8.97
CA MET A 160 4.19 4.08 -8.65
C MET A 160 2.70 4.37 -8.44
N VAL A 161 2.37 5.31 -7.55
CA VAL A 161 0.98 5.74 -7.32
C VAL A 161 0.61 6.89 -8.26
N GLY A 162 -0.48 6.69 -9.02
CA GLY A 162 -1.01 7.69 -9.96
C GLY A 162 -0.10 7.95 -11.16
N TYR A 163 -0.39 9.04 -11.88
CA TYR A 163 0.39 9.54 -12.99
C TYR A 163 1.61 10.32 -12.50
N VAL A 164 2.81 9.93 -12.92
CA VAL A 164 4.04 10.66 -12.60
C VAL A 164 4.45 11.53 -13.80
N ASN A 165 4.31 12.85 -13.71
CA ASN A 165 4.58 13.75 -14.84
C ASN A 165 6.08 14.05 -15.05
N ASP A 166 6.88 13.02 -15.33
CA ASP A 166 8.34 13.11 -15.55
C ASP A 166 8.76 12.82 -16.99
N GLY A 167 7.80 12.54 -17.87
CA GLY A 167 8.01 12.24 -19.29
C GLY A 167 8.61 10.85 -19.57
N LYS A 168 8.67 9.95 -18.58
CA LYS A 168 9.27 8.60 -18.73
C LYS A 168 8.25 7.51 -18.40
N PRO A 169 8.38 6.28 -18.94
CA PRO A 169 7.58 5.16 -18.46
C PRO A 169 7.75 4.98 -16.95
N GLN A 170 6.65 4.69 -16.25
CA GLN A 170 6.69 4.36 -14.81
C GLN A 170 6.62 2.84 -14.64
N ILE A 171 7.43 2.30 -13.73
CA ILE A 171 7.53 0.85 -13.53
C ILE A 171 6.35 0.32 -12.70
N MET A 172 5.92 -0.88 -13.04
CA MET A 172 5.13 -1.79 -12.22
C MET A 172 5.80 -3.16 -12.31
N ASN A 173 6.40 -3.62 -11.22
CA ASN A 173 7.03 -4.93 -11.17
C ASN A 173 6.05 -5.95 -10.60
N LEU A 174 5.87 -7.06 -11.31
CA LEU A 174 5.06 -8.20 -10.91
C LEU A 174 5.95 -9.45 -10.89
N GLY A 175 6.54 -9.73 -9.72
CA GLY A 175 7.25 -10.98 -9.43
C GLY A 175 6.38 -12.23 -9.53
N GLU A 176 7.01 -13.42 -9.54
CA GLU A 176 6.29 -14.71 -9.61
C GLU A 176 5.25 -14.85 -8.48
N THR A 177 5.62 -14.42 -7.27
CA THR A 177 4.73 -14.43 -6.09
C THR A 177 3.51 -13.52 -6.23
N CYS A 178 3.54 -12.52 -7.11
CA CYS A 178 2.39 -11.65 -7.39
C CYS A 178 1.24 -12.41 -8.06
N PHE A 179 1.50 -13.56 -8.66
CA PHE A 179 0.51 -14.36 -9.36
C PHE A 179 -0.07 -15.49 -8.48
N GLU A 180 0.46 -15.66 -7.27
CA GLU A 180 -0.09 -16.57 -6.27
C GLU A 180 -1.49 -16.11 -5.83
N GLY A 181 -2.46 -17.01 -5.87
CA GLY A 181 -3.85 -16.69 -5.54
C GLY A 181 -4.62 -15.96 -6.64
N GLY A 182 -4.01 -15.68 -7.80
CA GLY A 182 -4.67 -15.17 -9.00
C GLY A 182 -4.61 -13.65 -9.15
N PRO A 183 -5.63 -13.00 -9.75
CA PRO A 183 -5.58 -11.58 -10.14
C PRO A 183 -5.51 -10.55 -9.02
N GLY A 184 -5.72 -10.94 -7.76
CA GLY A 184 -5.91 -9.99 -6.66
C GLY A 184 -4.73 -9.03 -6.43
N ASN A 185 -3.49 -9.53 -6.44
CA ASN A 185 -2.31 -8.68 -6.30
C ASN A 185 -2.08 -7.81 -7.54
N VAL A 186 -2.34 -8.32 -8.75
CA VAL A 186 -2.23 -7.52 -9.97
C VAL A 186 -3.28 -6.40 -9.99
N ILE A 187 -4.50 -6.66 -9.51
CA ILE A 187 -5.54 -5.62 -9.36
C ILE A 187 -5.11 -4.57 -8.33
N HIS A 188 -4.43 -4.96 -7.25
CA HIS A 188 -3.85 -4.06 -6.25
C HIS A 188 -2.82 -3.11 -6.88
N GLU A 189 -1.83 -3.65 -7.62
CA GLU A 189 -0.80 -2.83 -8.28
C GLU A 189 -1.39 -1.89 -9.35
N ILE A 190 -2.37 -2.36 -10.13
CA ILE A 190 -3.10 -1.49 -11.05
C ILE A 190 -3.84 -0.38 -10.28
N GLY A 191 -4.39 -0.70 -9.10
CA GLY A 191 -5.00 0.28 -8.19
C GLY A 191 -4.01 1.39 -7.79
N HIS A 192 -2.76 1.04 -7.46
CA HIS A 192 -1.70 2.02 -7.25
C HIS A 192 -1.49 2.89 -8.49
N ALA A 193 -1.29 2.29 -9.68
CA ALA A 193 -1.11 3.05 -10.91
C ALA A 193 -2.28 4.01 -11.21
N MET A 194 -3.50 3.67 -10.78
CA MET A 194 -4.69 4.52 -10.89
C MET A 194 -4.78 5.62 -9.82
N GLY A 195 -3.93 5.62 -8.80
CA GLY A 195 -3.86 6.66 -7.78
C GLY A 195 -4.37 6.25 -6.40
N LEU A 196 -4.60 4.95 -6.15
CA LEU A 196 -4.98 4.47 -4.82
C LEU A 196 -3.75 4.31 -3.93
N TYR A 197 -3.80 4.89 -2.72
CA TYR A 197 -2.87 4.59 -1.64
C TYR A 197 -3.37 3.40 -0.81
N HIS A 198 -2.51 2.86 0.06
CA HIS A 198 -2.95 1.81 0.97
C HIS A 198 -3.97 2.29 1.97
N GLU A 199 -4.99 1.47 2.21
CA GLU A 199 -6.08 1.83 3.10
C GLU A 199 -5.62 1.92 4.57
N HIS A 200 -4.60 1.16 4.99
CA HIS A 200 -4.07 1.27 6.36
C HIS A 200 -3.26 2.54 6.59
N THR A 201 -3.01 3.37 5.58
CA THR A 201 -2.45 4.72 5.73
C THR A 201 -3.53 5.76 6.00
N HIS A 202 -4.81 5.37 6.00
CA HIS A 202 -5.93 6.26 6.31
C HIS A 202 -5.76 6.92 7.71
N PRO A 203 -6.03 8.24 7.87
CA PRO A 203 -5.86 8.96 9.14
C PRO A 203 -6.62 8.31 10.30
N ASN A 204 -7.83 7.84 10.00
CA ASN A 204 -8.75 7.16 10.94
C ASN A 204 -8.62 5.63 10.93
N ARG A 205 -7.49 5.06 10.48
CA ARG A 205 -7.29 3.61 10.55
C ARG A 205 -7.55 3.09 11.97
N GLU A 206 -8.20 1.94 12.06
CA GLU A 206 -8.53 1.30 13.34
C GLU A 206 -7.56 0.16 13.70
N VAL A 207 -6.57 -0.10 12.85
CA VAL A 207 -5.52 -1.11 13.05
C VAL A 207 -4.29 -0.54 13.74
N ILE A 208 -3.58 -1.41 14.45
CA ILE A 208 -2.26 -1.14 15.01
C ILE A 208 -1.18 -1.81 14.15
N ILE A 209 0.03 -1.27 14.18
CA ILE A 209 1.21 -1.81 13.47
C ILE A 209 2.14 -2.45 14.49
N LEU A 210 2.42 -3.74 14.36
CA LEU A 210 3.38 -4.45 15.21
C LEU A 210 4.82 -4.06 14.84
N THR A 211 5.28 -2.93 15.38
CA THR A 211 6.59 -2.34 15.08
C THR A 211 7.78 -3.10 15.67
N ASP A 212 7.54 -4.09 16.53
CA ASP A 212 8.57 -4.95 17.14
C ASP A 212 8.98 -6.16 16.27
N GLN A 213 8.30 -6.41 15.15
CA GLN A 213 8.48 -7.61 14.32
C GLN A 213 9.43 -7.46 13.13
N ASN A 214 10.16 -6.34 12.99
CA ASN A 214 10.83 -5.91 11.75
C ASN A 214 9.83 -5.79 10.59
N LEU A 215 9.42 -4.57 10.26
CA LEU A 215 8.44 -4.34 9.20
C LEU A 215 8.97 -4.91 7.85
N PRO A 216 8.16 -5.69 7.11
CA PRO A 216 8.59 -6.33 5.86
C PRO A 216 8.85 -5.34 4.73
N VAL A 217 8.21 -4.17 4.80
CA VAL A 217 8.42 -3.05 3.89
C VAL A 217 8.83 -1.81 4.67
N SER A 218 9.25 -0.77 3.95
CA SER A 218 9.77 0.45 4.54
C SER A 218 8.69 1.25 5.30
N ALA A 219 9.11 2.00 6.32
CA ALA A 219 8.22 2.66 7.29
C ALA A 219 7.25 3.67 6.64
N GLU A 220 7.64 4.28 5.52
CA GLU A 220 6.81 5.20 4.75
C GLU A 220 5.53 4.56 4.21
N ASN A 221 5.51 3.24 3.93
CA ASN A 221 4.30 2.52 3.54
C ASN A 221 3.29 2.41 4.69
N TYR A 222 3.69 2.73 5.93
CA TYR A 222 2.83 2.67 7.11
C TYR A 222 2.49 4.05 7.68
N ALA A 223 3.10 5.13 7.17
CA ALA A 223 2.83 6.49 7.64
C ALA A 223 1.41 6.90 7.22
N LYS A 224 0.69 7.60 8.10
CA LYS A 224 -0.63 8.10 7.78
C LYS A 224 -0.54 9.19 6.72
N LYS A 225 -1.54 9.22 5.85
CA LYS A 225 -1.78 10.34 4.93
C LYS A 225 -2.41 11.51 5.67
N ASN A 226 -2.29 12.71 5.12
CA ASN A 226 -2.95 13.88 5.73
C ASN A 226 -4.46 13.88 5.42
N ASP A 227 -5.25 14.63 6.21
CA ASP A 227 -6.71 14.66 6.07
C ASP A 227 -7.21 15.14 4.69
N GLN A 228 -6.39 15.88 3.94
CA GLN A 228 -6.73 16.36 2.59
C GLN A 228 -6.53 15.29 1.51
N GLU A 229 -5.70 14.27 1.77
CA GLU A 229 -5.40 13.17 0.85
C GLU A 229 -6.35 11.97 1.01
N ALA A 230 -7.06 11.85 2.15
CA ALA A 230 -7.66 10.59 2.58
C ALA A 230 -9.18 10.57 2.77
N THR A 231 -9.92 11.64 2.47
CA THR A 231 -11.32 11.81 2.93
C THR A 231 -12.41 11.59 1.87
N PHE A 232 -12.22 10.67 0.91
CA PHE A 232 -13.31 10.30 0.00
C PHE A 232 -14.33 9.32 0.62
N LYS A 233 -13.94 8.60 1.67
CA LYS A 233 -14.78 7.59 2.35
C LYS A 233 -14.31 7.34 3.80
N PRO A 234 -15.16 6.71 4.64
CA PRO A 234 -14.69 6.08 5.87
C PRO A 234 -13.64 4.99 5.60
N TYR A 235 -12.82 4.72 6.61
CA TYR A 235 -11.85 3.62 6.60
C TYR A 235 -12.52 2.27 6.29
N ASP A 236 -11.94 1.52 5.36
CA ASP A 236 -12.52 0.30 4.78
C ASP A 236 -11.60 -0.90 4.93
N PRO A 237 -11.78 -1.70 5.99
CA PRO A 237 -10.93 -2.87 6.24
C PRO A 237 -10.85 -3.86 5.05
N LYS A 238 -11.91 -3.92 4.23
CA LYS A 238 -12.03 -4.85 3.10
C LYS A 238 -11.39 -4.35 1.82
N SER A 239 -10.90 -3.10 1.79
CA SER A 239 -10.24 -2.54 0.62
C SER A 239 -9.16 -3.48 0.11
N ILE A 240 -9.10 -3.67 -1.20
CA ILE A 240 -8.01 -4.42 -1.82
C ILE A 240 -6.65 -3.78 -1.53
N MET A 241 -6.65 -2.47 -1.22
CA MET A 241 -5.46 -1.68 -0.87
C MET A 241 -5.04 -1.84 0.60
N HIS A 242 -5.77 -2.63 1.40
CA HIS A 242 -5.43 -2.85 2.79
C HIS A 242 -4.35 -3.93 2.93
N TYR A 243 -3.32 -3.68 3.74
CA TYR A 243 -2.34 -4.71 4.13
C TYR A 243 -2.89 -5.70 5.15
N GLY A 244 -2.40 -6.93 5.10
CA GLY A 244 -2.87 -8.00 5.98
C GLY A 244 -2.08 -8.20 7.27
N ARG A 245 -2.45 -9.26 7.97
CA ARG A 245 -1.78 -9.72 9.18
C ARG A 245 -0.30 -9.99 8.99
N THR A 246 0.08 -10.54 7.84
CA THR A 246 1.46 -10.86 7.46
C THR A 246 2.34 -9.62 7.31
N ALA A 247 1.74 -8.44 7.06
CA ALA A 247 2.43 -7.16 7.02
C ALA A 247 2.57 -6.50 8.39
N GLY A 248 2.19 -7.20 9.47
CA GLY A 248 2.28 -6.72 10.84
C GLY A 248 1.10 -5.89 11.31
N LEU A 249 -0.03 -5.86 10.58
CA LEU A 249 -1.22 -5.11 11.02
C LEU A 249 -2.26 -6.01 11.68
N CYS A 250 -2.97 -5.48 12.67
CA CYS A 250 -4.11 -6.16 13.28
C CYS A 250 -5.07 -5.16 13.93
N PHE A 251 -6.33 -5.56 14.11
CA PHE A 251 -7.23 -4.81 14.98
C PHE A 251 -6.85 -5.02 16.44
N PRO A 252 -6.86 -3.98 17.29
CA PRO A 252 -6.67 -4.16 18.71
C PRO A 252 -7.90 -4.84 19.35
N LYS A 253 -7.69 -5.60 20.42
CA LYS A 253 -8.79 -6.11 21.26
C LYS A 253 -9.60 -4.95 21.86
N ALA A 254 -10.92 -5.15 22.01
CA ALA A 254 -11.87 -4.12 22.46
C ALA A 254 -11.62 -3.53 23.87
N TYR A 255 -10.71 -4.09 24.66
CA TYR A 255 -10.26 -3.50 25.93
C TYR A 255 -9.17 -2.43 25.76
N TYR A 256 -8.57 -2.32 24.56
CA TYR A 256 -7.53 -1.34 24.25
C TYR A 256 -7.92 -0.15 23.33
N PRO A 257 -9.18 0.14 22.95
CA PRO A 257 -9.50 1.14 21.92
C PRO A 257 -9.20 2.59 22.34
N MET A 258 -9.13 2.87 23.65
CA MET A 258 -8.82 4.21 24.18
C MET A 258 -7.31 4.45 24.37
N LYS A 259 -6.46 3.47 24.05
CA LYS A 259 -5.02 3.56 24.27
C LYS A 259 -4.31 3.94 22.98
N VAL A 260 -3.43 4.94 23.08
CA VAL A 260 -2.57 5.35 21.98
C VAL A 260 -1.42 4.34 21.88
N PHE A 261 -1.43 3.51 20.84
CA PHE A 261 -0.33 2.61 20.52
C PHE A 261 0.80 3.37 19.81
N CYS A 262 2.03 2.90 20.00
CA CYS A 262 3.15 3.42 19.25
C CYS A 262 3.04 2.95 17.80
N ASP A 263 3.40 3.82 16.85
CA ASP A 263 3.51 3.49 15.44
C ASP A 263 4.72 4.21 14.81
N VAL A 264 4.82 4.19 13.47
CA VAL A 264 5.95 4.78 12.74
C VAL A 264 6.04 6.31 12.85
N GLU A 265 4.96 6.97 13.31
CA GLU A 265 4.88 8.43 13.48
C GLU A 265 4.83 8.84 14.95
N ASN A 266 4.17 8.05 15.79
CA ASN A 266 4.01 8.32 17.21
C ASN A 266 4.80 7.31 18.05
N VAL A 267 5.91 7.76 18.62
CA VAL A 267 6.80 6.93 19.45
C VAL A 267 6.90 7.40 20.90
N ARG A 268 6.11 8.42 21.31
CA ARG A 268 6.14 9.00 22.67
C ARG A 268 4.80 8.83 23.37
N ASN A 269 4.84 8.59 24.68
CA ASN A 269 3.65 8.44 25.54
C ASN A 269 2.62 7.45 24.99
N CYS A 270 3.11 6.38 24.37
CA CYS A 270 2.33 5.38 23.67
C CYS A 270 2.65 3.98 24.21
N ILE A 271 1.77 3.03 23.93
CA ILE A 271 1.98 1.62 24.28
C ILE A 271 2.63 0.92 23.11
N GLN A 272 3.79 0.30 23.32
CA GLN A 272 4.42 -0.52 22.29
C GLN A 272 3.46 -1.67 21.90
N PRO A 273 3.01 -1.74 20.63
CA PRO A 273 2.14 -2.79 20.19
C PRO A 273 2.90 -4.12 20.19
N VAL A 274 2.19 -5.19 20.57
CA VAL A 274 2.70 -6.56 20.66
C VAL A 274 1.55 -7.51 20.34
N GLU A 275 1.87 -8.73 19.95
CA GLU A 275 0.92 -9.76 19.52
C GLU A 275 -0.33 -9.90 20.39
N GLN A 276 -0.16 -9.88 21.72
CA GLN A 276 -1.26 -10.02 22.68
C GLN A 276 -2.34 -8.93 22.58
N HIS A 277 -2.03 -7.78 21.98
CA HIS A 277 -2.97 -6.70 21.74
C HIS A 277 -3.86 -6.98 20.52
N CYS A 278 -3.44 -7.84 19.59
CA CYS A 278 -4.18 -8.18 18.38
C CYS A 278 -5.43 -9.01 18.68
N ASN A 279 -6.51 -8.70 17.96
CA ASN A 279 -7.73 -9.48 17.92
C ASN A 279 -7.73 -10.38 16.68
N SER A 280 -7.13 -11.57 16.82
CA SER A 280 -6.93 -12.49 15.69
C SER A 280 -8.22 -13.00 15.04
N SER A 281 -9.38 -12.88 15.70
CA SER A 281 -10.67 -13.24 15.09
C SER A 281 -11.07 -12.31 13.93
N ARG A 282 -10.44 -11.14 13.83
CA ARG A 282 -10.69 -10.13 12.79
C ARG A 282 -9.61 -10.11 11.71
N ASP A 283 -8.63 -11.00 11.76
CA ASP A 283 -7.50 -11.00 10.81
C ASP A 283 -7.96 -11.19 9.36
N ALA A 284 -9.06 -11.93 9.15
CA ALA A 284 -9.65 -12.15 7.83
C ALA A 284 -10.40 -10.93 7.27
N GLU A 285 -10.63 -9.89 8.06
CA GLU A 285 -11.30 -8.66 7.60
C GLU A 285 -10.36 -7.75 6.79
N ILE A 286 -9.03 -7.92 6.93
CA ILE A 286 -8.00 -7.07 6.31
C ILE A 286 -7.04 -7.90 5.46
N GLY A 287 -6.39 -7.27 4.48
CA GLY A 287 -5.38 -7.94 3.66
C GLY A 287 -5.93 -8.94 2.65
N THR A 288 -7.25 -9.00 2.49
CA THR A 288 -7.87 -9.86 1.48
C THR A 288 -7.51 -9.39 0.07
N ARG A 289 -7.39 -10.36 -0.84
CA ARG A 289 -7.15 -10.15 -2.28
C ARG A 289 -8.25 -10.81 -3.12
N ALA A 290 -9.42 -11.04 -2.52
CA ALA A 290 -10.54 -11.75 -3.14
C ALA A 290 -11.71 -10.84 -3.53
N VAL A 291 -11.73 -9.60 -3.04
CA VAL A 291 -12.82 -8.63 -3.23
C VAL A 291 -12.19 -7.27 -3.54
N PHE A 292 -12.79 -6.57 -4.50
CA PHE A 292 -12.63 -5.14 -4.70
C PHE A 292 -13.80 -4.45 -4.01
N SER A 293 -13.54 -3.69 -2.96
CA SER A 293 -14.61 -3.25 -2.07
C SER A 293 -15.47 -2.15 -2.70
N ALA A 294 -16.67 -1.94 -2.15
CA ALA A 294 -17.47 -0.76 -2.49
C ALA A 294 -16.69 0.54 -2.25
N GLY A 295 -15.84 0.56 -1.22
CA GLY A 295 -14.99 1.70 -0.90
C GLY A 295 -13.94 1.99 -1.99
N ASP A 296 -13.31 0.96 -2.55
CA ASP A 296 -12.34 1.09 -3.65
C ASP A 296 -13.00 1.74 -4.89
N VAL A 297 -14.22 1.29 -5.23
CA VAL A 297 -15.02 1.87 -6.31
C VAL A 297 -15.36 3.33 -6.04
N ILE A 298 -15.76 3.67 -4.81
CA ILE A 298 -16.08 5.06 -4.43
C ILE A 298 -14.87 5.97 -4.59
N THR A 299 -13.70 5.55 -4.10
CA THR A 299 -12.46 6.34 -4.23
C THR A 299 -12.10 6.57 -5.68
N LEU A 300 -12.11 5.52 -6.52
CA LEU A 300 -11.82 5.68 -7.94
C LEU A 300 -12.84 6.55 -8.68
N ARG A 301 -14.13 6.49 -8.31
CA ARG A 301 -15.15 7.38 -8.86
C ARG A 301 -14.98 8.83 -8.43
N ALA A 302 -14.42 9.08 -7.24
CA ALA A 302 -14.08 10.43 -6.82
C ALA A 302 -12.93 11.00 -7.66
N LEU A 303 -11.96 10.16 -8.05
CA LEU A 303 -10.82 10.55 -8.90
C LEU A 303 -11.23 10.74 -10.37
N TYR A 304 -11.94 9.78 -10.96
CA TYR A 304 -12.16 9.72 -12.40
C TYR A 304 -13.61 9.95 -12.83
N GLY A 305 -14.55 9.90 -11.90
CA GLY A 305 -16.00 9.90 -12.17
C GLY A 305 -16.57 8.49 -12.38
N SER A 306 -17.88 8.43 -12.63
CA SER A 306 -18.63 7.20 -12.91
C SER A 306 -19.31 7.29 -14.28
N LEU A 307 -19.32 6.18 -15.02
CA LEU A 307 -19.91 6.09 -16.36
C LEU A 307 -21.41 5.76 -16.29
N LYS A 308 -21.79 4.84 -15.41
CA LYS A 308 -23.13 4.24 -15.30
C LYS A 308 -23.92 4.78 -14.10
N LYS A 309 -23.27 5.49 -13.17
CA LYS A 309 -23.85 6.05 -11.93
C LYS A 309 -24.57 5.00 -11.07
N THR A 310 -24.07 3.75 -11.06
CA THR A 310 -24.67 2.67 -10.27
C THR A 310 -24.22 2.75 -8.80
N PRO A 311 -25.02 2.26 -7.83
CA PRO A 311 -24.54 2.12 -6.46
C PRO A 311 -23.28 1.26 -6.37
N ALA A 312 -22.28 1.72 -5.61
CA ALA A 312 -21.08 0.94 -5.35
C ALA A 312 -21.40 -0.27 -4.48
N HIS A 313 -20.80 -1.42 -4.78
CA HIS A 313 -20.94 -2.66 -4.02
C HIS A 313 -19.64 -3.44 -4.11
N ASP A 314 -19.44 -4.39 -3.20
CA ASP A 314 -18.29 -5.29 -3.20
C ASP A 314 -18.32 -6.17 -4.46
N ILE A 315 -17.22 -6.18 -5.21
CA ILE A 315 -17.07 -6.94 -6.45
C ILE A 315 -16.10 -8.10 -6.19
N ARG A 316 -16.56 -9.34 -6.41
CA ARG A 316 -15.70 -10.51 -6.27
C ARG A 316 -14.67 -10.56 -7.39
N ILE A 317 -13.42 -10.76 -7.03
CA ILE A 317 -12.32 -10.90 -7.99
C ILE A 317 -12.39 -12.29 -8.66
N PRO A 318 -12.32 -12.37 -10.00
CA PRO A 318 -12.34 -13.63 -10.72
C PRO A 318 -11.09 -14.48 -10.40
N THR A 319 -11.24 -15.80 -10.47
CA THR A 319 -10.13 -16.75 -10.33
C THR A 319 -9.63 -17.18 -11.70
N VAL A 320 -8.31 -17.31 -11.87
CA VAL A 320 -7.69 -17.92 -13.05
C VAL A 320 -7.21 -19.32 -12.67
N ALA A 321 -7.62 -20.34 -13.43
CA ALA A 321 -7.18 -21.71 -13.16
C ALA A 321 -5.72 -21.88 -13.63
N SER A 322 -4.84 -22.32 -12.73
CA SER A 322 -3.50 -22.76 -13.12
C SER A 322 -3.62 -24.03 -13.96
N SER A 323 -3.07 -24.02 -15.18
CA SER A 323 -3.00 -25.21 -16.03
C SER A 323 -1.99 -26.21 -15.44
N LYS A 324 -2.39 -26.99 -14.44
CA LYS A 324 -1.70 -28.24 -14.15
C LYS A 324 -1.98 -29.20 -15.30
N SER A 325 -0.91 -29.68 -15.93
CA SER A 325 -0.89 -30.54 -17.12
C SER A 325 -2.10 -31.47 -17.26
N THR A 326 -2.96 -31.18 -18.22
CA THR A 326 -3.81 -32.19 -18.86
C THR A 326 -3.46 -32.24 -20.33
N HIS A 327 -2.68 -33.26 -20.71
CA HIS A 327 -2.69 -33.75 -22.08
C HIS A 327 -4.12 -34.23 -22.37
N GLY A 328 -4.80 -33.51 -23.25
CA GLY A 328 -6.15 -33.84 -23.70
C GLY A 328 -6.76 -32.63 -24.36
N ALA A 329 -6.79 -32.66 -25.70
CA ALA A 329 -7.47 -31.67 -26.51
C ALA A 329 -8.93 -31.54 -26.06
N ASP A 330 -9.32 -30.34 -25.63
CA ASP A 330 -10.60 -29.72 -26.00
C ASP A 330 -10.67 -28.29 -25.47
N THR A 331 -11.07 -27.40 -26.35
CA THR A 331 -11.24 -25.95 -26.09
C THR A 331 -12.40 -25.73 -25.11
N PRO A 332 -12.20 -25.12 -23.92
CA PRO A 332 -13.32 -24.81 -23.04
C PRO A 332 -13.90 -23.44 -23.38
N GLN A 333 -15.16 -23.40 -23.80
CA GLN A 333 -15.96 -22.18 -23.77
C GLN A 333 -16.33 -21.81 -22.34
N VAL A 334 -16.05 -20.55 -21.99
CA VAL A 334 -16.46 -19.94 -20.72
C VAL A 334 -17.98 -19.83 -20.65
N ARG A 335 -18.60 -20.50 -19.66
CA ARG A 335 -20.01 -20.28 -19.30
C ARG A 335 -20.04 -19.67 -17.88
N LEU A 336 -20.29 -18.37 -17.82
CA LEU A 336 -20.53 -17.64 -16.57
C LEU A 336 -22.02 -17.78 -16.21
N THR A 337 -22.31 -18.33 -15.03
CA THR A 337 -23.66 -18.36 -14.48
C THR A 337 -23.90 -17.09 -13.67
N GLU A 338 -24.82 -16.24 -14.14
CA GLU A 338 -25.42 -15.18 -13.34
C GLU A 338 -26.37 -15.82 -12.31
N THR A 339 -26.07 -15.69 -11.02
CA THR A 339 -27.04 -15.96 -9.97
C THR A 339 -27.69 -14.65 -9.54
N SER A 340 -28.91 -14.41 -10.05
CA SER A 340 -29.77 -13.33 -9.62
C SER A 340 -30.20 -13.52 -8.15
N TYR A 341 -29.80 -12.59 -7.28
CA TYR A 341 -30.27 -12.50 -5.89
C TYR A 341 -31.66 -11.85 -5.87
N LYS A 342 -32.67 -12.56 -5.35
CA LYS A 342 -34.00 -11.98 -5.03
C LYS A 342 -34.01 -11.55 -3.56
N PRO A 343 -34.45 -10.32 -3.22
CA PRO A 343 -34.59 -9.90 -1.84
C PRO A 343 -35.80 -10.61 -1.19
N GLY A 344 -35.57 -11.21 -0.02
CA GLY A 344 -36.59 -11.86 0.79
C GLY A 344 -37.43 -10.84 1.57
N GLU A 345 -38.74 -11.07 1.59
CA GLU A 345 -39.74 -10.31 2.32
C GLU A 345 -39.51 -10.33 3.84
N VAL A 346 -39.63 -9.15 4.45
CA VAL A 346 -39.69 -8.96 5.90
C VAL A 346 -41.10 -9.31 6.36
N HIS A 347 -41.25 -10.40 7.11
CA HIS A 347 -42.46 -10.62 7.90
C HIS A 347 -42.30 -10.05 9.30
N SER A 348 -43.05 -8.98 9.55
CA SER A 348 -43.38 -8.46 10.87
C SER A 348 -44.25 -9.44 11.65
N LYS A 349 -43.78 -9.84 12.84
CA LYS A 349 -44.58 -9.94 14.07
C LYS A 349 -43.68 -10.07 15.29
#